data_AF-A0A431TVN7-F1
#
_entry.id   AF-A0A431TVN7-F1
#
_cell.length_a   1.000
_cell.length_b   1.000
_cell.length_c   1.000
_cell.angle_alpha   90.00
_cell.angle_beta   90.00
_cell.angle_gamma   90.00
#
_symmetry.space_group_name_H-M   'P 1'
#
loop_
_entity.id
_entity.type
_entity.pdbx_description
1 polymer ?
#
loop_
_entity_poly.entity_id
_entity_poly.type
_entity_poly.pdbx_seq_one_letter_code
_entity_poly.pdbx_strand_id
1 'polypeptide(L)'
;MAFRKNGKDCLLCVSRRKLIIVTPEEKVRQQFVLDLVEKFRVPLDMIEVEVPLSHYEKGLKGRVDIVVSVENRSDNMFHPLLIVECKESNVALTDIVFEQARRYDMALEPKVTVVTNGIETVAFQWDDKLEDYVEIEYVPLYEDLITKDYFHPKEASKVEWERPNHLKANKKIYNELLESAIIGEDSTQELYPFLLNMIGLFYDVKDKIPSLNLKNASFDEDCLVRFTTFGNASGG
;
A
#
# COMPACT_ATOMS: atom_id res chain seq x y z
N MET A 1 -19.97 16.66 -8.68
CA MET A 1 -20.69 17.88 -8.25
C MET A 1 -20.27 18.22 -6.83
N ALA A 2 -19.78 19.44 -6.59
CA ALA A 2 -19.39 19.88 -5.24
C ALA A 2 -20.60 20.52 -4.54
N PHE A 3 -20.97 19.99 -3.38
CA PHE A 3 -22.05 20.52 -2.54
C PHE A 3 -21.44 21.29 -1.37
N ARG A 4 -22.21 22.17 -0.72
CA ARG A 4 -21.77 22.85 0.52
C ARG A 4 -22.73 22.57 1.65
N LYS A 5 -22.21 22.18 2.81
CA LYS A 5 -22.95 22.00 4.06
C LYS A 5 -22.21 22.71 5.19
N ASN A 6 -22.87 23.66 5.86
CA ASN A 6 -22.29 24.46 6.95
C ASN A 6 -20.94 25.11 6.58
N GLY A 7 -20.82 25.65 5.36
CA GLY A 7 -19.60 26.30 4.88
C GLY A 7 -18.46 25.35 4.47
N LYS A 8 -18.64 24.03 4.58
CA LYS A 8 -17.66 23.03 4.15
C LYS A 8 -18.07 22.40 2.84
N ASP A 9 -17.08 22.17 1.97
CA ASP A 9 -17.29 21.45 0.71
C ASP A 9 -17.60 19.98 1.01
N CYS A 10 -18.53 19.43 0.25
CA CYS A 10 -19.07 18.08 0.41
C CYS A 10 -19.14 17.36 -0.94
N LEU A 11 -18.99 16.04 -0.91
CA LEU A 11 -19.25 15.15 -2.03
C LEU A 11 -20.47 14.27 -1.71
N LEU A 12 -21.15 13.78 -2.74
CA LEU A 12 -22.16 12.75 -2.58
C LEU A 12 -21.46 11.39 -2.55
N CYS A 13 -21.54 10.68 -1.43
CA CYS A 13 -21.16 9.28 -1.37
C CYS A 13 -22.28 8.44 -1.99
N VAL A 14 -22.05 7.91 -3.19
CA VAL A 14 -23.07 7.21 -3.98
C VAL A 14 -23.54 5.91 -3.31
N SER A 15 -22.61 5.14 -2.72
CA SER A 15 -22.93 3.91 -1.97
C SER A 15 -23.78 4.22 -0.72
N ARG A 16 -23.38 5.21 0.09
CA ARG A 16 -24.09 5.56 1.34
C ARG A 16 -25.27 6.53 1.16
N ARG A 17 -25.51 7.02 -0.05
CA ARG A 17 -26.56 8.01 -0.42
C ARG A 17 -26.60 9.24 0.50
N LYS A 18 -25.45 9.78 0.89
CA LYS A 18 -25.36 10.95 1.78
C LYS A 18 -24.21 11.90 1.41
N LEU A 19 -24.36 13.17 1.78
CA LEU A 19 -23.29 14.16 1.66
C LEU A 19 -22.24 13.98 2.75
N ILE A 20 -20.99 13.95 2.34
CA ILE A 20 -19.79 13.71 3.17
C ILE A 20 -18.83 14.88 3.03
N ILE A 21 -18.17 15.26 4.12
CA ILE A 21 -17.21 16.36 4.12
C ILE A 21 -16.01 15.95 3.27
N VAL A 22 -15.52 16.87 2.45
CA VAL A 22 -14.35 16.64 1.60
C VAL A 22 -13.08 16.70 2.45
N THR A 23 -12.35 15.58 2.50
CA THR A 23 -10.93 15.52 2.87
C THR A 23 -10.12 15.05 1.66
N PRO A 24 -8.79 15.26 1.61
CA PRO A 24 -7.96 14.74 0.52
C PRO A 24 -8.09 13.22 0.35
N GLU A 25 -8.04 12.47 1.45
CA GLU A 25 -8.25 11.01 1.47
C GLU A 25 -9.66 10.62 0.99
N GLU A 26 -10.71 11.34 1.42
CA GLU A 26 -12.08 11.06 0.99
C GLU A 26 -12.28 11.31 -0.51
N LYS A 27 -11.55 12.24 -1.12
CA LYS A 27 -11.58 12.41 -2.58
C LYS A 27 -11.05 11.17 -3.28
N VAL A 28 -9.95 10.59 -2.79
CA VAL A 28 -9.38 9.35 -3.32
C VAL A 28 -10.36 8.21 -3.14
N ARG A 29 -10.90 8.03 -1.92
CA ARG A 29 -11.90 7.00 -1.61
C ARG A 29 -13.12 7.08 -2.54
N GLN A 30 -13.72 8.26 -2.69
CA GLN A 30 -14.89 8.40 -3.57
C GLN A 30 -14.55 8.24 -5.05
N GLN A 31 -13.37 8.68 -5.50
CA GLN A 31 -12.94 8.42 -6.87
C GLN A 31 -12.74 6.92 -7.12
N PHE A 32 -12.19 6.19 -6.15
CA PHE A 32 -12.01 4.75 -6.26
C PHE A 32 -13.34 3.99 -6.28
N VAL A 33 -14.35 4.44 -5.53
CA VAL A 33 -15.73 3.91 -5.64
C VAL A 33 -16.28 4.07 -7.06
N LEU A 34 -16.06 5.22 -7.70
CA LEU A 34 -16.48 5.41 -9.10
C LEU A 34 -15.72 4.49 -10.05
N ASP A 35 -14.41 4.33 -9.86
CA ASP A 35 -13.58 3.42 -10.64
C ASP A 35 -14.05 1.96 -10.49
N LEU A 36 -14.43 1.52 -9.28
CA LEU A 36 -15.01 0.21 -9.04
C LEU A 36 -16.25 -0.04 -9.90
N VAL A 37 -17.15 0.94 -9.99
CA VAL A 37 -18.37 0.83 -10.79
C VAL A 37 -18.08 0.91 -12.29
N GLU A 38 -17.32 1.91 -12.72
CA GLU A 38 -17.16 2.26 -14.13
C GLU A 38 -16.12 1.40 -14.84
N LYS A 39 -14.98 1.15 -14.18
CA LYS A 39 -13.82 0.45 -14.75
C LYS A 39 -13.84 -1.02 -14.37
N PHE A 40 -14.01 -1.34 -13.08
CA PHE A 40 -13.96 -2.71 -12.56
C PHE A 40 -15.31 -3.44 -12.58
N ARG A 41 -16.37 -2.76 -13.04
CA ARG A 41 -17.71 -3.32 -13.27
C ARG A 41 -18.38 -3.91 -12.02
N VAL A 42 -18.03 -3.39 -10.85
CA VAL A 42 -18.65 -3.75 -9.58
C VAL A 42 -20.05 -3.14 -9.50
N PRO A 43 -21.11 -3.93 -9.27
CA PRO A 43 -22.44 -3.38 -9.00
C PRO A 43 -22.41 -2.50 -7.75
N LEU A 44 -23.04 -1.31 -7.80
CA LEU A 44 -23.01 -0.36 -6.69
C LEU A 44 -23.53 -0.95 -5.36
N ASP A 45 -24.53 -1.82 -5.43
CA ASP A 45 -25.14 -2.47 -4.26
C ASP A 45 -24.20 -3.51 -3.60
N MET A 46 -23.07 -3.84 -4.24
CA MET A 46 -22.02 -4.71 -3.70
C MET A 46 -20.87 -3.92 -3.06
N ILE A 47 -20.94 -2.59 -3.04
CA ILE A 47 -19.90 -1.70 -2.52
C ILE A 47 -20.36 -1.08 -1.21
N GLU A 48 -19.65 -1.38 -0.13
CA GLU A 48 -19.80 -0.72 1.16
C GLU A 48 -18.60 0.18 1.46
N VAL A 49 -18.84 1.28 2.16
CA VAL A 49 -17.83 2.32 2.46
C VAL A 49 -17.81 2.60 3.96
N GLU A 50 -16.62 2.69 4.56
CA GLU A 50 -16.39 2.94 6.00
C GLU A 50 -16.94 1.82 6.92
N VAL A 51 -16.68 0.57 6.53
CA VAL A 51 -17.20 -0.63 7.19
C VAL A 51 -16.46 -0.87 8.51
N PRO A 52 -17.13 -0.85 9.68
CA PRO A 52 -16.51 -1.16 10.95
C PRO A 52 -15.98 -2.60 11.01
N LEU A 53 -14.72 -2.78 11.41
CA LEU A 53 -14.15 -4.13 11.62
C LEU A 53 -14.91 -4.94 12.68
N SER A 54 -15.54 -4.26 13.64
CA SER A 54 -16.35 -4.90 14.67
C SER A 54 -17.55 -5.68 14.14
N HIS A 55 -17.90 -5.51 12.86
CA HIS A 55 -18.91 -6.33 12.17
C HIS A 55 -18.41 -7.74 11.87
N TYR A 56 -17.09 -7.93 11.71
CA TYR A 56 -16.48 -9.21 11.40
C TYR A 56 -15.89 -9.87 12.65
N GLU A 57 -15.21 -9.10 13.50
CA GLU A 57 -14.63 -9.63 14.74
C GLU A 57 -14.87 -8.68 15.93
N LYS A 58 -15.47 -9.22 17.00
CA LYS A 58 -15.86 -8.45 18.17
C LYS A 58 -14.62 -7.92 18.92
N GLY A 59 -14.54 -6.60 19.03
CA GLY A 59 -13.46 -5.91 19.76
C GLY A 59 -12.41 -5.29 18.86
N LEU A 60 -12.40 -5.61 17.56
CA LEU A 60 -11.55 -4.91 16.61
C LEU A 60 -11.97 -3.46 16.45
N LYS A 61 -10.97 -2.58 16.45
CA LYS A 61 -11.12 -1.14 16.26
C LYS A 61 -10.66 -0.78 14.86
N GLY A 62 -11.40 0.12 14.21
CA GLY A 62 -11.07 0.63 12.89
C GLY A 62 -12.20 0.42 11.91
N ARG A 63 -11.97 0.90 10.69
CA ARG A 63 -12.88 0.80 9.57
C ARG A 63 -12.07 0.44 8.34
N VAL A 64 -12.66 -0.40 7.50
CA VAL A 64 -12.19 -0.66 6.15
C VAL A 64 -12.81 0.40 5.26
N ASP A 65 -12.00 1.05 4.43
CA ASP A 65 -12.47 2.18 3.63
C ASP A 65 -13.52 1.77 2.61
N ILE A 66 -13.25 0.69 1.88
CA ILE A 66 -14.17 0.13 0.90
C ILE A 66 -14.14 -1.40 1.02
N VAL A 67 -15.32 -2.02 1.03
CA VAL A 67 -15.49 -3.47 0.92
C VAL A 67 -16.36 -3.74 -0.31
N VAL A 68 -15.91 -4.63 -1.17
CA VAL A 68 -16.68 -5.20 -2.28
C VAL A 68 -17.00 -6.64 -1.94
N SER A 69 -18.27 -6.99 -2.02
CA SER A 69 -18.75 -8.32 -1.63
C SER A 69 -19.51 -9.02 -2.76
N VAL A 70 -19.78 -10.31 -2.60
CA VAL A 70 -20.76 -11.05 -3.39
C VAL A 70 -21.85 -11.60 -2.49
N GLU A 71 -23.09 -11.50 -2.95
CA GLU A 71 -24.21 -12.19 -2.30
C GLU A 71 -24.14 -13.69 -2.61
N ASN A 72 -23.92 -14.49 -1.57
CA ASN A 72 -23.97 -15.93 -1.66
C ASN A 72 -25.42 -16.39 -1.42
N ARG A 73 -26.00 -17.00 -2.46
CA ARG A 73 -27.40 -17.46 -2.42
C ARG A 73 -27.63 -18.69 -1.53
N SER A 74 -26.57 -19.39 -1.15
CA SER A 74 -26.69 -20.60 -0.32
C SER A 74 -26.95 -20.27 1.15
N ASP A 75 -26.39 -19.16 1.65
CA ASP A 75 -26.53 -18.69 3.02
C ASP A 75 -27.23 -17.33 3.14
N ASN A 76 -27.54 -16.68 2.01
CA ASN A 76 -28.08 -15.32 1.93
C ASN A 76 -27.20 -14.28 2.66
N MET A 77 -25.87 -14.47 2.60
CA MET A 77 -24.89 -13.56 3.20
C MET A 77 -24.00 -12.90 2.14
N PHE A 78 -23.45 -11.75 2.50
CA PHE A 78 -22.45 -11.05 1.71
C PHE A 78 -21.05 -11.52 2.12
N HIS A 79 -20.29 -12.04 1.16
CA HIS A 79 -18.92 -12.49 1.37
C HIS A 79 -17.94 -11.48 0.76
N PRO A 80 -16.98 -10.95 1.53
CA PRO A 80 -15.97 -10.04 1.02
C PRO A 80 -15.16 -10.68 -0.13
N LEU A 81 -15.03 -9.95 -1.23
CA LEU A 81 -14.18 -10.33 -2.36
C LEU A 81 -12.96 -9.44 -2.47
N LEU A 82 -13.14 -8.14 -2.22
CA LEU A 82 -12.09 -7.16 -2.33
C LEU A 82 -12.23 -6.11 -1.24
N ILE A 83 -11.12 -5.72 -0.63
CA ILE A 83 -11.07 -4.57 0.25
C ILE A 83 -10.10 -3.53 -0.29
N VAL A 84 -10.35 -2.26 0.02
CA VAL A 84 -9.49 -1.15 -0.37
C VAL A 84 -9.14 -0.33 0.86
N GLU A 85 -7.86 0.01 1.00
CA GLU A 85 -7.35 1.05 1.89
C GLU A 85 -6.94 2.27 1.05
N CYS A 86 -7.48 3.44 1.37
CA CYS A 86 -7.27 4.68 0.65
C CYS A 86 -6.43 5.64 1.49
N LYS A 87 -5.44 6.27 0.86
CA LYS A 87 -4.66 7.38 1.43
C LYS A 87 -4.85 8.64 0.60
N GLU A 88 -4.50 9.80 1.16
CA GLU A 88 -4.41 11.03 0.38
C GLU A 88 -3.23 11.00 -0.59
N SER A 89 -3.36 11.68 -1.74
CA SER A 89 -2.42 11.55 -2.87
C SER A 89 -0.98 11.95 -2.60
N ASN A 90 -0.73 12.75 -1.56
CA ASN A 90 0.61 13.16 -1.12
C ASN A 90 1.23 12.21 -0.09
N VAL A 91 0.55 11.13 0.29
CA VAL A 91 1.07 10.10 1.20
C VAL A 91 1.57 8.91 0.38
N ALA A 92 2.84 8.58 0.57
CA ALA A 92 3.45 7.41 -0.04
C ALA A 92 2.86 6.10 0.55
N LEU A 93 2.72 5.07 -0.28
CA LEU A 93 2.25 3.76 0.14
C LEU A 93 3.42 3.00 0.79
N THR A 94 3.61 3.22 2.09
CA THR A 94 4.69 2.61 2.89
C THR A 94 4.29 1.27 3.50
N ASP A 95 5.27 0.54 4.03
CA ASP A 95 5.05 -0.73 4.73
C ASP A 95 3.97 -0.62 5.81
N ILE A 96 3.89 0.50 6.53
CA ILE A 96 2.88 0.73 7.58
C ILE A 96 1.46 0.77 7.00
N VAL A 97 1.30 1.32 5.79
CA VAL A 97 0.00 1.32 5.09
C VAL A 97 -0.38 -0.11 4.70
N PHE A 98 0.58 -0.90 4.21
CA PHE A 98 0.36 -2.31 3.89
C PHE A 98 0.06 -3.15 5.13
N GLU A 99 0.73 -2.91 6.26
CA GLU A 99 0.42 -3.55 7.54
C GLU A 99 -1.01 -3.25 8.01
N GLN A 100 -1.47 -2.01 7.83
CA GLN A 100 -2.85 -1.65 8.14
C GLN A 100 -3.84 -2.44 7.27
N ALA A 101 -3.59 -2.53 5.97
CA ALA A 101 -4.42 -3.27 5.03
C ALA A 101 -4.40 -4.79 5.32
N ARG A 102 -3.23 -5.37 5.65
CA ARG A 102 -3.09 -6.78 6.06
C ARG A 102 -3.89 -7.10 7.31
N ARG A 103 -3.94 -6.20 8.30
CA ARG A 103 -4.80 -6.40 9.49
C ARG A 103 -6.28 -6.52 9.11
N TYR A 104 -6.71 -5.78 8.09
CA TYR A 104 -8.09 -5.84 7.61
C TYR A 104 -8.33 -7.11 6.79
N ASP A 105 -7.37 -7.47 5.94
CA ASP A 105 -7.36 -8.72 5.19
C ASP A 105 -7.55 -9.92 6.11
N MET A 106 -6.73 -10.05 7.16
CA MET A 106 -6.85 -11.12 8.16
C MET A 106 -8.21 -11.21 8.86
N ALA A 107 -8.94 -10.09 8.97
CA ALA A 107 -10.24 -10.06 9.64
C ALA A 107 -11.42 -10.35 8.69
N LEU A 108 -11.25 -10.10 7.40
CA LEU A 108 -12.31 -10.19 6.38
C LEU A 108 -12.10 -11.35 5.39
N GLU A 109 -10.88 -11.86 5.30
CA GLU A 109 -10.41 -12.90 4.37
C GLU A 109 -10.88 -12.65 2.91
N PRO A 110 -10.65 -11.45 2.33
CA PRO A 110 -11.03 -11.16 0.96
C PRO A 110 -10.14 -11.93 -0.03
N LYS A 111 -10.60 -12.05 -1.29
CA LYS A 111 -9.75 -12.60 -2.36
C LYS A 111 -8.60 -11.68 -2.74
N VAL A 112 -8.82 -10.36 -2.69
CA VAL A 112 -7.83 -9.34 -3.07
C VAL A 112 -7.90 -8.15 -2.13
N THR A 113 -6.74 -7.64 -1.74
CA THR A 113 -6.65 -6.38 -1.01
C THR A 113 -5.93 -5.34 -1.86
N VAL A 114 -6.46 -4.12 -1.86
CA VAL A 114 -5.94 -3.01 -2.64
C VAL A 114 -5.56 -1.87 -1.71
N VAL A 115 -4.41 -1.24 -1.97
CA VAL A 115 -3.98 -0.01 -1.33
C VAL A 115 -3.78 1.04 -2.41
N THR A 116 -4.34 2.24 -2.22
CA THR A 116 -4.26 3.32 -3.21
C THR A 116 -4.15 4.70 -2.57
N ASN A 117 -3.39 5.59 -3.19
CA ASN A 117 -3.43 7.04 -2.90
C ASN A 117 -4.01 7.85 -4.07
N GLY A 118 -4.59 7.17 -5.06
CA GLY A 118 -5.14 7.76 -6.29
C GLY A 118 -4.09 8.10 -7.36
N ILE A 119 -2.79 8.02 -7.04
CA ILE A 119 -1.69 8.12 -8.01
C ILE A 119 -1.10 6.73 -8.24
N GLU A 120 -0.77 6.05 -7.14
CA GLU A 120 -0.30 4.69 -7.08
C GLU A 120 -1.41 3.79 -6.55
N THR A 121 -1.51 2.59 -7.12
CA THR A 121 -2.45 1.55 -6.68
C THR A 121 -1.71 0.23 -6.72
N VAL A 122 -1.70 -0.45 -5.58
CA VAL A 122 -1.05 -1.75 -5.40
C VAL A 122 -2.11 -2.74 -4.96
N ALA A 123 -2.17 -3.89 -5.62
CA ALA A 123 -3.09 -4.96 -5.29
C ALA A 123 -2.29 -6.19 -4.86
N PHE A 124 -2.79 -6.91 -3.87
CA PHE A 124 -2.17 -8.11 -3.36
C PHE A 124 -3.18 -9.18 -3.00
N GLN A 125 -2.70 -10.42 -2.97
CA GLN A 125 -3.47 -11.62 -2.70
C GLN A 125 -2.61 -12.61 -1.92
N TRP A 126 -3.25 -13.38 -1.05
CA TRP A 126 -2.59 -14.47 -0.32
C TRP A 126 -2.20 -15.61 -1.27
N ASP A 127 -0.95 -16.08 -1.19
CA ASP A 127 -0.47 -17.27 -1.89
C ASP A 127 -0.22 -18.39 -0.87
N ASP A 128 -1.08 -19.42 -0.90
CA ASP A 128 -0.99 -20.58 0.00
C ASP A 128 0.34 -21.34 -0.09
N LYS A 129 1.05 -21.26 -1.23
CA LYS A 129 2.33 -21.97 -1.38
C LYS A 129 3.49 -21.21 -0.73
N LEU A 130 3.41 -19.88 -0.74
CA LEU A 130 4.41 -19.01 -0.12
C LEU A 130 4.06 -18.72 1.34
N GLU A 131 2.82 -18.97 1.74
CA GLU A 131 2.25 -18.56 3.03
C GLU A 131 2.48 -17.06 3.29
N ASP A 132 2.35 -16.25 2.22
CA ASP A 132 2.54 -14.81 2.26
C ASP A 132 1.67 -14.11 1.20
N TYR A 133 1.51 -12.80 1.36
CA TYR A 133 0.85 -11.94 0.40
C TYR A 133 1.79 -11.58 -0.74
N VAL A 134 1.34 -11.81 -1.97
CA VAL A 134 2.06 -11.39 -3.18
C VAL A 134 1.34 -10.23 -3.86
N GLU A 135 2.11 -9.30 -4.40
CA GLU A 135 1.57 -8.28 -5.29
C GLU A 135 1.06 -8.94 -6.58
N ILE A 136 -0.14 -8.55 -7.03
CA ILE A 136 -0.71 -8.99 -8.30
C ILE A 136 -0.65 -7.86 -9.33
N GLU A 137 -0.57 -8.22 -10.60
CA GLU A 137 -0.26 -7.27 -11.68
C GLU A 137 -1.34 -6.19 -11.87
N TYR A 138 -2.62 -6.53 -11.62
CA TYR A 138 -3.73 -5.59 -11.77
C TYR A 138 -4.89 -5.91 -10.80
N VAL A 139 -5.66 -4.87 -10.48
CA VAL A 139 -6.94 -5.03 -9.77
C VAL A 139 -7.91 -5.81 -10.68
N PRO A 140 -8.50 -6.93 -10.24
CA PRO A 140 -9.33 -7.76 -11.12
C PRO A 140 -10.70 -7.13 -11.39
N LEU A 141 -11.35 -7.57 -12.47
CA LEU A 141 -12.75 -7.25 -12.72
C LEU A 141 -13.66 -7.99 -11.72
N TYR A 142 -14.83 -7.41 -11.43
CA TYR A 142 -15.81 -8.03 -10.55
C TYR A 142 -16.21 -9.45 -11.00
N GLU A 143 -16.35 -9.67 -12.31
CA GLU A 143 -16.67 -10.98 -12.87
C GLU A 143 -15.58 -12.03 -12.59
N ASP A 144 -14.31 -11.63 -12.65
CA ASP A 144 -13.20 -12.54 -12.37
C ASP A 144 -13.13 -12.87 -10.87
N LEU A 145 -13.42 -11.91 -9.99
CA LEU A 145 -13.50 -12.14 -8.54
C LEU A 145 -14.60 -13.15 -8.17
N ILE A 146 -15.75 -13.15 -8.86
CA ILE A 146 -16.86 -14.06 -8.56
C ILE A 146 -16.71 -15.45 -9.21
N THR A 147 -16.14 -15.53 -10.42
CA THR A 147 -16.19 -16.75 -11.24
C THR A 147 -14.94 -17.62 -11.16
N LYS A 148 -13.80 -17.03 -10.81
CA LYS A 148 -12.49 -17.70 -10.88
C LYS A 148 -11.74 -17.52 -9.57
N ASP A 149 -10.82 -18.44 -9.33
CA ASP A 149 -9.65 -18.16 -8.50
C ASP A 149 -8.66 -17.40 -9.38
N TYR A 150 -8.92 -16.09 -9.49
CA TYR A 150 -8.05 -15.16 -10.19
C TYR A 150 -6.76 -15.01 -9.39
N PHE A 151 -5.61 -15.29 -10.01
CA PHE A 151 -4.29 -15.08 -9.42
C PHE A 151 -3.26 -14.83 -10.52
N HIS A 152 -2.81 -13.58 -10.63
CA HIS A 152 -1.78 -13.14 -11.58
C HIS A 152 -0.69 -12.43 -10.79
N PRO A 153 0.23 -13.17 -10.15
CA PRO A 153 1.29 -12.57 -9.36
C PRO A 153 2.13 -11.70 -10.28
N LYS A 154 2.39 -10.48 -9.85
CA LYS A 154 3.28 -9.56 -10.56
C LYS A 154 4.63 -10.24 -10.66
N GLU A 155 5.16 -10.36 -11.87
CA GLU A 155 6.51 -10.89 -12.04
C GLU A 155 7.47 -10.02 -11.25
N ALA A 156 8.09 -10.60 -10.21
CA ALA A 156 9.14 -9.92 -9.48
C ALA A 156 10.24 -9.60 -10.49
N SER A 157 10.40 -8.32 -10.82
CA SER A 157 11.54 -7.88 -11.61
C SER A 157 12.78 -8.25 -10.82
N LYS A 158 13.48 -9.31 -11.22
CA LYS A 158 14.76 -9.74 -10.62
C LYS A 158 15.89 -8.77 -10.97
N VAL A 159 15.62 -7.49 -10.96
CA VAL A 159 16.68 -6.48 -10.93
C VAL A 159 17.16 -6.48 -9.48
N GLU A 160 17.95 -7.49 -9.13
CA GLU A 160 18.71 -7.44 -7.90
C GLU A 160 19.63 -6.23 -7.99
N TRP A 161 19.48 -5.32 -7.03
CA TRP A 161 20.40 -4.20 -6.93
C TRP A 161 21.81 -4.74 -6.70
N GLU A 162 22.71 -4.50 -7.64
CA GLU A 162 24.11 -4.88 -7.51
C GLU A 162 24.89 -3.73 -6.86
N ARG A 163 25.49 -4.00 -5.70
CA ARG A 163 26.30 -3.02 -4.98
C ARG A 163 27.43 -2.48 -5.85
N PRO A 164 27.41 -1.19 -6.23
CA PRO A 164 28.49 -0.62 -7.02
C PRO A 164 29.78 -0.61 -6.20
N ASN A 165 30.90 -0.92 -6.86
CA ASN A 165 32.20 -0.87 -6.20
C ASN A 165 32.58 0.59 -5.92
N HIS A 166 32.43 1.02 -4.67
CA HIS A 166 32.70 2.38 -4.23
C HIS A 166 34.16 2.85 -4.44
N LEU A 167 35.11 1.93 -4.53
CA LEU A 167 36.52 2.23 -4.82
C LEU A 167 36.80 2.39 -6.32
N LYS A 168 35.88 1.94 -7.19
CA LYS A 168 36.03 1.94 -8.66
C LYS A 168 34.84 2.59 -9.37
N ALA A 169 34.03 3.38 -8.66
CA ALA A 169 32.85 3.99 -9.23
C ALA A 169 33.20 5.03 -10.28
N ASN A 170 32.41 5.07 -11.34
CA ASN A 170 32.59 5.97 -12.47
C ASN A 170 31.54 7.10 -12.44
N LYS A 171 31.69 8.08 -13.33
CA LYS A 171 30.75 9.21 -13.43
C LYS A 171 29.29 8.79 -13.65
N LYS A 172 29.03 7.66 -14.33
CA LYS A 172 27.66 7.17 -14.58
C LYS A 172 26.97 6.84 -13.25
N ILE A 173 27.65 6.11 -12.37
CA ILE A 173 27.11 5.74 -11.05
C ILE A 173 26.81 7.01 -10.23
N TYR A 174 27.71 7.98 -10.23
CA TYR A 174 27.49 9.22 -9.47
C TYR A 174 26.36 10.08 -10.04
N ASN A 175 26.20 10.13 -11.37
CA ASN A 175 25.06 10.80 -11.99
C ASN A 175 23.74 10.11 -11.62
N GLU A 176 23.70 8.77 -11.60
CA GLU A 176 22.53 8.02 -11.16
C GLU A 176 22.15 8.35 -9.71
N LEU A 177 23.13 8.49 -8.80
CA LEU A 177 22.87 8.90 -7.41
C LEU A 177 22.30 10.32 -7.29
N LEU A 178 22.73 11.24 -8.16
CA LEU A 178 22.21 12.61 -8.22
C LEU A 178 20.79 12.63 -8.80
N GLU A 179 20.58 11.94 -9.92
CA GLU A 179 19.28 11.84 -10.61
C GLU A 179 18.20 11.17 -9.74
N SER A 180 18.59 10.20 -8.92
CA SER A 180 17.72 9.55 -7.95
C SER A 180 17.58 10.32 -6.63
N ALA A 181 18.19 11.50 -6.53
CA ALA A 181 18.22 12.34 -5.32
C ALA A 181 18.75 11.62 -4.06
N ILE A 182 19.57 10.58 -4.23
CA ILE A 182 20.23 9.88 -3.12
C ILE A 182 21.36 10.73 -2.54
N ILE A 183 22.07 11.49 -3.39
CA ILE A 183 23.03 12.51 -2.97
C ILE A 183 22.59 13.87 -3.52
N GLY A 184 22.78 14.94 -2.74
CA GLY A 184 22.40 16.29 -3.18
C GLY A 184 23.41 16.88 -4.17
N GLU A 185 22.95 17.78 -5.05
CA GLU A 185 23.79 18.48 -6.04
C GLU A 185 24.93 19.29 -5.40
N ASP A 186 24.74 19.74 -4.15
CA ASP A 186 25.73 20.48 -3.36
C ASP A 186 26.77 19.58 -2.66
N SER A 187 26.66 18.26 -2.80
CA SER A 187 27.58 17.31 -2.15
C SER A 187 28.98 17.40 -2.74
N THR A 188 30.01 17.51 -1.89
CA THR A 188 31.40 17.57 -2.37
C THR A 188 31.82 16.23 -3.00
N GLN A 189 32.40 16.26 -4.20
CA GLN A 189 32.80 15.05 -4.94
C GLN A 189 33.76 14.13 -4.17
N GLU A 190 34.55 14.70 -3.25
CA GLU A 190 35.45 13.95 -2.36
C GLU A 190 34.70 12.96 -1.46
N LEU A 191 33.42 13.24 -1.14
CA LEU A 191 32.57 12.38 -0.32
C LEU A 191 31.90 11.26 -1.12
N TYR A 192 31.91 11.31 -2.44
CA TYR A 192 31.13 10.39 -3.28
C TYR A 192 31.48 8.92 -3.06
N PRO A 193 32.78 8.51 -2.96
CA PRO A 193 33.11 7.12 -2.63
C PRO A 193 32.57 6.67 -1.27
N PHE A 194 32.61 7.57 -0.27
CA PHE A 194 32.08 7.28 1.07
C PHE A 194 30.55 7.12 1.04
N LEU A 195 29.85 8.07 0.41
CA LEU A 195 28.39 8.05 0.28
C LEU A 195 27.93 6.80 -0.49
N LEU A 196 28.60 6.45 -1.58
CA LEU A 196 28.31 5.24 -2.33
C LEU A 196 28.54 3.96 -1.51
N ASN A 197 29.59 3.93 -0.67
CA ASN A 197 29.79 2.82 0.25
C ASN A 197 28.68 2.71 1.29
N MET A 198 28.21 3.85 1.83
CA MET A 198 27.10 3.91 2.77
C MET A 198 25.78 3.46 2.14
N ILE A 199 25.48 3.90 0.93
CA ILE A 199 24.30 3.44 0.18
C ILE A 199 24.37 1.92 0.01
N GLY A 200 25.54 1.40 -0.36
CA GLY A 200 25.73 -0.05 -0.44
C GLY A 200 25.64 -0.79 0.88
N LEU A 201 25.87 -0.14 2.03
CA LEU A 201 25.58 -0.74 3.33
C LEU A 201 24.07 -0.80 3.60
N PHE A 202 23.30 0.19 3.14
CA PHE A 202 21.87 0.28 3.44
C PHE A 202 20.98 -0.53 2.47
N TYR A 203 21.35 -0.62 1.19
CA TYR A 203 20.53 -1.27 0.17
C TYR A 203 20.93 -2.72 -0.15
N ASP A 204 22.13 -3.15 0.24
CA ASP A 204 22.59 -4.51 -0.05
C ASP A 204 21.96 -5.54 0.88
N VAL A 205 20.86 -6.14 0.44
CA VAL A 205 20.14 -7.18 1.18
C VAL A 205 20.95 -8.48 1.38
N LYS A 206 22.13 -8.61 0.76
CA LYS A 206 23.03 -9.76 0.91
C LYS A 206 23.94 -9.61 2.14
N ASP A 207 24.19 -8.39 2.61
CA ASP A 207 25.07 -8.08 3.74
C ASP A 207 24.24 -7.87 5.02
N LYS A 208 23.78 -8.99 5.61
CA LYS A 208 22.93 -8.97 6.81
C LYS A 208 23.73 -8.79 8.09
N ILE A 209 23.19 -8.05 9.06
CA ILE A 209 23.76 -7.95 10.40
C ILE A 209 23.60 -9.33 11.10
N PRO A 210 24.71 -10.01 11.47
CA PRO A 210 24.64 -11.36 12.02
C PRO A 210 24.21 -11.39 13.50
N SER A 211 24.56 -10.33 14.25
CA SER A 211 24.13 -10.14 15.64
C SER A 211 24.46 -8.71 16.08
N LEU A 212 23.65 -8.16 16.97
CA LEU A 212 23.91 -6.87 17.62
C LEU A 212 23.66 -6.98 19.12
N ASN A 213 24.71 -6.81 19.92
CA ASN A 213 24.59 -6.81 21.39
C ASN A 213 24.37 -5.38 21.89
N LEU A 214 23.14 -5.07 22.31
CA LEU A 214 22.81 -3.81 22.96
C LEU A 214 22.58 -4.04 24.46
N LYS A 215 23.04 -3.12 25.31
CA LYS A 215 23.00 -3.29 26.78
C LYS A 215 21.62 -3.64 27.34
N ASN A 216 20.55 -3.14 26.71
CA ASN A 216 19.17 -3.30 27.16
C ASN A 216 18.23 -3.80 26.04
N ALA A 217 18.77 -4.37 24.96
CA ALA A 217 17.96 -4.89 23.85
C ALA A 217 18.64 -6.10 23.21
N SER A 218 17.83 -7.08 22.82
CA SER A 218 18.28 -8.23 22.02
C SER A 218 18.03 -7.94 20.55
N PHE A 219 19.01 -8.30 19.71
CA PHE A 219 18.82 -8.42 18.27
C PHE A 219 18.16 -9.76 17.98
N ASP A 220 17.04 -9.72 17.27
CA ASP A 220 16.32 -10.93 16.85
C ASP A 220 16.78 -11.32 15.43
N GLU A 221 16.49 -10.47 14.45
CA GLU A 221 16.90 -10.65 13.07
C GLU A 221 17.07 -9.32 12.32
N ASP A 222 17.71 -9.39 11.15
CA ASP A 222 17.82 -8.27 10.20
C ASP A 222 16.60 -8.27 9.27
N CYS A 223 15.70 -7.30 9.45
CA CYS A 223 14.51 -7.12 8.62
C CYS A 223 14.79 -6.43 7.26
N LEU A 224 16.06 -6.27 6.87
CA LEU A 224 16.50 -5.70 5.59
C LEU A 224 15.96 -4.28 5.35
N VAL A 225 15.61 -3.97 4.10
CA VAL A 225 15.15 -2.64 3.67
C VAL A 225 13.64 -2.56 3.84
N ARG A 226 13.19 -1.54 4.57
CA ARG A 226 11.77 -1.20 4.74
C ARG A 226 11.47 0.13 4.11
N PHE A 227 10.34 0.24 3.40
CA PHE A 227 9.91 1.53 2.87
C PHE A 227 9.07 2.24 3.93
N THR A 228 9.60 3.34 4.47
CA THR A 228 8.99 4.09 5.56
C THR A 228 8.94 5.58 5.26
N THR A 229 8.07 6.29 5.96
CA THR A 229 8.01 7.75 5.96
C THR A 229 8.36 8.24 7.35
N PHE A 230 9.27 9.21 7.43
CA PHE A 230 9.47 9.96 8.66
C PHE A 230 8.52 11.16 8.65
N GLY A 231 7.78 11.34 9.74
CA GLY A 231 7.00 12.56 9.91
C GLY A 231 7.93 13.77 9.85
N ASN A 232 7.43 14.86 9.30
CA ASN A 232 8.07 16.17 9.42
C ASN A 232 8.34 16.39 10.92
N ALA A 233 9.52 16.89 11.30
CA ALA A 233 9.83 17.27 12.68
C ALA A 233 8.98 18.46 13.21
N SER A 234 7.80 18.68 12.63
CA SER A 234 6.73 19.54 13.12
C SER A 234 5.66 18.66 13.75
N GLY A 235 5.90 18.20 14.98
CA GLY A 235 4.83 17.65 15.80
C GLY A 235 3.71 18.67 15.97
N GLY A 236 2.47 18.21 15.85
CA GLY A 236 1.23 18.94 16.13
C GLY A 236 0.12 17.96 16.44
#